data_AF-A0A2P2IA83-F1
#
_entry.id   AF-A0A2P2IA83-F1
#
_cell.length_a   1.000
_cell.length_b   1.000
_cell.length_c   1.000
_cell.angle_alpha   90.00
_cell.angle_beta   90.00
_cell.angle_gamma   90.00
#
_symmetry.space_group_name_H-M   'P 1'
#
loop_
_entity.id
_entity.type
_entity.pdbx_description
1 polymer ?
#
loop_
_entity_poly.entity_id
_entity_poly.type
_entity_poly.pdbx_seq_one_letter_code
_entity_poly.pdbx_strand_id
1 'polypeptide(L)'
;LLFFGFGDNGLILLVLWGLYHSIVNVGQTFYGFGWESQLLETGFLAIFMCPFFRISSKSSKSPPSRLVWFLLIWLEFRIMIGAGLIKIRAKDSCWLNLTCLRYHYETQPNPNPLSWLLHQQSANLQSFGVVVNHFLELIVPSFLLIPYRPMRLTAGIIQILFQIILIVSGNL
;
A
#
# COMPACT_ATOMS: atom_id res chain seq x y z
N LEU A 1 -1.37 13.58 -15.64
CA LEU A 1 0.01 13.40 -16.18
C LEU A 1 0.18 12.06 -16.90
N LEU A 2 -0.19 10.92 -16.29
CA LEU A 2 -0.24 9.61 -16.97
C LEU A 2 -1.21 9.59 -18.18
N PHE A 3 -2.36 10.27 -18.08
CA PHE A 3 -3.32 10.38 -19.18
C PHE A 3 -2.91 11.29 -20.34
N PHE A 4 -1.87 12.12 -20.17
CA PHE A 4 -1.39 13.08 -21.18
C PHE A 4 -0.09 12.63 -21.87
N GLY A 5 0.37 11.39 -21.66
CA GLY A 5 1.57 10.85 -22.32
C GLY A 5 2.91 11.40 -21.79
N PHE A 6 2.89 12.23 -20.74
CA PHE A 6 4.10 12.75 -20.07
C PHE A 6 4.62 11.83 -18.96
N GLY A 7 3.87 10.79 -18.60
CA GLY A 7 4.25 9.81 -17.58
C GLY A 7 5.41 8.88 -17.99
N ASP A 8 5.81 8.93 -19.26
CA ASP A 8 6.78 8.00 -19.83
C ASP A 8 8.24 8.50 -19.74
N ASN A 9 8.48 9.67 -19.12
CA ASN A 9 9.81 10.27 -19.05
C ASN A 9 10.38 10.25 -17.62
N GLY A 10 11.47 9.53 -17.44
CA GLY A 10 12.18 9.41 -16.15
C GLY A 10 12.66 10.75 -15.58
N LEU A 11 13.02 11.73 -16.42
CA LEU A 11 13.42 13.07 -15.94
C LEU A 11 12.25 13.84 -15.33
N ILE A 12 11.06 13.75 -15.93
CA ILE A 12 9.87 14.39 -15.38
C ILE A 12 9.52 13.76 -14.03
N LEU A 13 9.55 12.42 -13.94
CA LEU A 13 9.33 11.70 -12.70
C LEU A 13 10.37 12.06 -11.62
N LEU A 14 11.64 12.24 -12.00
CA LEU A 14 12.70 12.64 -11.08
C LEU A 14 12.50 14.06 -10.55
N VAL A 15 12.09 15.00 -11.40
CA VAL A 15 11.76 16.37 -10.97
C VAL A 15 10.54 16.36 -10.05
N LEU A 16 9.47 15.66 -10.41
CA LEU A 16 8.28 15.54 -9.56
C LEU A 16 8.59 14.90 -8.21
N TRP A 17 9.40 13.84 -8.21
CA TRP A 17 9.87 13.19 -6.99
C TRP A 17 10.69 14.15 -6.13
N GLY A 18 11.63 14.91 -6.72
CA GLY A 18 12.44 15.89 -6.00
C GLY A 18 11.60 17.03 -5.39
N LEU A 19 10.61 17.53 -6.12
CA LEU A 19 9.67 18.53 -5.60
C LEU A 19 8.86 17.99 -4.42
N TYR A 20 8.33 16.77 -4.54
CA TYR A 20 7.57 16.15 -3.46
C TYR A 20 8.46 15.82 -2.24
N HIS A 21 9.68 15.33 -2.46
CA HIS A 21 10.67 15.12 -1.40
C HIS A 21 11.00 16.42 -0.65
N SER A 22 11.08 17.55 -1.35
CA SER A 22 11.23 18.86 -0.72
C SER A 22 10.04 19.20 0.18
N ILE A 23 8.81 18.92 -0.26
CA ILE A 23 7.60 19.17 0.54
C ILE A 23 7.61 18.29 1.80
N VAL A 24 7.92 16.99 1.67
CA VAL A 24 7.95 16.07 2.80
C VAL A 24 8.97 16.50 3.86
N ASN A 25 10.15 16.97 3.45
CA ASN A 25 11.17 17.46 4.39
C ASN A 25 10.76 18.75 5.11
N VAL A 26 10.05 19.66 4.44
CA VAL A 26 9.59 20.92 5.05
C VAL A 26 8.30 20.73 5.85
N GLY A 27 7.48 19.74 5.50
CA GLY A 27 6.14 19.51 6.04
C GLY A 27 6.07 19.00 7.48
N GLN A 28 7.20 18.60 8.08
CA GLN A 28 7.30 18.18 9.48
C GLN A 28 6.20 17.17 9.90
N THR A 29 5.44 17.47 10.96
CA THR A 29 4.41 16.58 11.52
C THR A 29 3.26 16.30 10.54
N PHE A 30 2.91 17.25 9.68
CA PHE A 30 1.85 17.07 8.69
C PHE A 30 2.22 16.05 7.61
N TYR A 31 3.52 15.90 7.32
CA TYR A 31 4.06 14.97 6.33
C TYR A 31 4.88 13.82 6.97
N GLY A 32 4.75 13.63 8.28
CA GLY A 32 5.46 12.60 9.04
C GLY A 32 4.80 11.21 9.00
N PHE A 33 3.73 11.05 8.21
CA PHE A 33 2.99 9.79 8.12
C PHE A 33 3.70 8.77 7.24
N GLY A 34 3.55 7.48 7.57
CA GLY A 34 4.23 6.39 6.84
C GLY A 34 3.89 6.32 5.35
N TRP A 35 2.69 6.76 4.95
CA TRP A 35 2.29 6.79 3.54
C TRP A 35 3.10 7.80 2.71
N GLU A 36 3.61 8.88 3.31
CA GLU A 36 4.45 9.86 2.61
C GLU A 36 5.80 9.22 2.25
N SER A 37 6.41 8.47 3.19
CA SER A 37 7.62 7.69 2.92
C SER A 37 7.40 6.59 1.88
N GLN A 38 6.26 5.90 1.93
CA GLN A 38 5.88 4.91 0.94
C GLN A 38 5.75 5.53 -0.46
N LEU A 39 5.14 6.71 -0.59
CA LEU A 39 5.01 7.39 -1.87
C LEU A 39 6.37 7.83 -2.43
N LEU A 40 7.29 8.26 -1.57
CA LEU A 40 8.66 8.56 -1.98
C LEU A 40 9.43 7.32 -2.46
N GLU A 41 9.32 6.18 -1.77
CA GLU A 41 9.99 4.94 -2.17
C GLU A 41 9.43 4.40 -3.50
N THR A 42 8.10 4.34 -3.64
CA THR A 42 7.43 3.94 -4.88
C THR A 42 7.76 4.88 -6.05
N GLY A 43 7.70 6.20 -5.81
CA GLY A 43 8.03 7.22 -6.81
C GLY A 43 9.48 7.13 -7.28
N PHE A 44 10.43 6.89 -6.36
CA PHE A 44 11.83 6.69 -6.71
C PHE A 44 12.04 5.46 -7.60
N LEU A 45 11.41 4.33 -7.26
CA LEU A 45 11.47 3.11 -8.08
C LEU A 45 10.82 3.30 -9.46
N ALA A 46 9.74 4.07 -9.55
CA ALA A 46 9.04 4.35 -10.80
C ALA A 46 9.92 5.10 -11.82
N ILE A 47 10.86 5.95 -11.37
CA ILE A 47 11.81 6.66 -12.25
C ILE A 47 12.57 5.67 -13.14
N PHE A 48 13.02 4.54 -12.56
CA PHE A 48 13.81 3.52 -13.25
C PHE A 48 12.96 2.58 -14.13
N MET A 49 11.63 2.69 -14.09
CA MET A 49 10.75 1.98 -15.02
C MET A 49 10.58 2.71 -16.35
N CYS A 50 10.92 4.00 -16.41
CA CYS A 50 10.74 4.85 -17.57
C CYS A 50 12.08 5.16 -18.26
N PRO A 51 12.09 5.34 -19.59
CA PRO A 51 13.27 5.86 -20.28
C PRO A 51 13.58 7.31 -19.85
N PHE A 52 14.84 7.61 -19.55
CA PHE A 52 15.26 8.93 -19.07
C PHE A 52 15.29 10.02 -20.16
N PHE A 53 15.77 9.69 -21.36
CA PHE A 53 16.09 10.69 -22.39
C PHE A 53 15.11 10.68 -23.58
N ARG A 54 13.98 9.98 -23.48
CA ARG A 54 13.06 9.80 -24.61
C ARG A 54 11.71 10.49 -24.36
N ILE A 55 11.50 11.62 -25.04
CA ILE A 55 10.23 12.37 -25.07
C ILE A 55 9.38 11.87 -26.26
N SER A 56 9.27 10.54 -26.44
CA SER A 56 8.53 9.98 -27.57
C SER A 56 7.38 9.11 -27.08
N SER A 57 6.17 9.48 -27.48
CA SER A 57 4.90 8.77 -27.21
C SER A 57 4.84 7.34 -27.79
N LYS A 58 5.84 6.91 -28.58
CA LYS A 58 5.96 5.51 -29.00
C LYS A 58 6.54 4.67 -27.88
N SER A 59 5.63 4.07 -27.11
CA SER A 59 5.86 2.97 -26.17
C SER A 59 6.82 1.95 -26.79
N SER A 60 8.10 2.04 -26.41
CA SER A 60 9.04 0.97 -26.65
C SER A 60 8.68 -0.10 -25.62
N LYS A 61 8.27 -1.28 -26.09
CA LYS A 61 7.97 -2.45 -25.24
C LYS A 61 9.25 -3.04 -24.63
N SER A 62 10.17 -2.22 -24.15
CA SER A 62 11.30 -2.70 -23.36
C SER A 62 10.74 -3.24 -22.05
N PRO A 63 10.98 -4.52 -21.71
CA PRO A 63 10.50 -5.06 -20.45
C PRO A 63 11.10 -4.25 -19.29
N PRO A 64 10.31 -3.93 -18.24
CA PRO A 64 10.82 -3.24 -17.07
C PRO A 64 11.97 -4.04 -16.45
N SER A 65 12.92 -3.35 -15.84
CA SER A 65 14.08 -4.04 -15.25
C SER A 65 13.61 -5.03 -14.19
N ARG A 66 14.11 -6.28 -14.28
CA ARG A 66 13.74 -7.36 -13.35
C ARG A 66 14.04 -6.98 -11.90
N LEU A 67 15.09 -6.19 -11.68
CA LEU A 67 15.48 -5.68 -10.37
C LEU A 67 14.43 -4.70 -9.81
N VAL A 68 14.02 -3.69 -10.58
CA VAL A 68 13.01 -2.71 -10.11
C VAL A 68 11.68 -3.39 -9.84
N TRP A 69 11.29 -4.34 -10.69
CA TRP A 69 10.07 -5.13 -10.47
C TRP A 69 10.15 -5.95 -9.18
N PHE A 70 11.29 -6.58 -8.90
CA PHE A 70 11.52 -7.26 -7.62
C PHE A 70 11.49 -6.30 -6.43
N LEU A 71 12.11 -5.12 -6.55
CA LEU A 71 12.10 -4.10 -5.50
C LEU A 71 10.70 -3.59 -5.17
N LEU A 72 9.81 -3.49 -6.17
CA LEU A 72 8.39 -3.14 -5.94
C LEU A 72 7.66 -4.23 -5.17
N ILE A 73 7.91 -5.51 -5.48
CA ILE A 73 7.35 -6.63 -4.71
C ILE A 73 7.89 -6.65 -3.29
N TRP A 74 9.18 -6.40 -3.13
CA TRP A 74 9.83 -6.31 -1.84
C TRP A 74 9.28 -5.15 -1.01
N LEU A 75 9.01 -4.01 -1.64
CA LEU A 75 8.38 -2.86 -1.01
C LEU A 75 6.99 -3.21 -0.47
N GLU A 76 6.14 -3.79 -1.31
CA GLU A 76 4.79 -4.26 -0.93
C GLU A 76 4.86 -5.26 0.24
N PHE A 77 5.75 -6.25 0.14
CA PHE A 77 5.97 -7.22 1.21
C PHE A 77 6.32 -6.56 2.54
N ARG A 78 7.29 -5.63 2.55
CA ARG A 78 7.72 -4.94 3.77
C ARG A 78 6.61 -4.10 4.38
N ILE A 79 5.82 -3.43 3.55
CA ILE A 79 4.72 -2.56 4.03
C ILE A 79 3.64 -3.41 4.71
N MET A 80 3.18 -4.47 4.05
CA MET A 80 2.12 -5.33 4.60
C MET A 80 2.56 -6.04 5.88
N ILE A 81 3.76 -6.64 5.87
CA ILE A 81 4.33 -7.27 7.07
C ILE A 81 4.52 -6.23 8.18
N GLY A 82 5.03 -5.05 7.85
CA GLY A 82 5.22 -3.94 8.80
C GLY A 82 3.91 -3.52 9.46
N ALA A 83 2.84 -3.34 8.68
CA ALA A 83 1.52 -2.99 9.18
C ALA A 83 0.98 -4.04 10.18
N GLY A 84 1.04 -5.32 9.80
CA GLY A 84 0.59 -6.41 10.67
C GLY A 84 1.44 -6.58 11.94
N LEU A 85 2.77 -6.43 11.82
CA LEU A 85 3.66 -6.52 12.98
C LEU A 85 3.45 -5.38 13.97
N ILE A 86 3.16 -4.17 13.49
CA ILE A 86 2.82 -3.04 14.37
C ILE A 86 1.53 -3.34 15.13
N LYS A 87 0.51 -3.94 14.49
CA LYS A 87 -0.74 -4.33 15.15
C LYS A 87 -0.53 -5.39 16.23
N ILE A 88 0.29 -6.41 15.98
CA ILE A 88 0.63 -7.45 16.98
C ILE A 88 1.49 -6.91 18.12
N ARG A 89 2.45 -6.04 17.81
CA ARG A 89 3.39 -5.46 18.78
C ARG A 89 2.82 -4.23 19.48
N ALA A 90 1.65 -3.77 19.07
CA ALA A 90 0.98 -2.65 19.70
C ALA A 90 0.83 -2.94 21.19
N LYS A 91 1.02 -1.90 22.00
CA LYS A 91 0.85 -2.00 23.46
C LYS A 91 -0.61 -2.31 23.82
N ASP A 92 -1.54 -1.98 22.94
CA ASP A 92 -2.96 -2.27 23.08
C ASP A 92 -3.24 -3.73 22.75
N SER A 93 -3.75 -4.47 23.74
CA SER A 93 -4.09 -5.89 23.59
C SER A 93 -5.31 -6.14 22.71
N CYS A 94 -5.97 -5.11 22.15
CA CYS A 94 -7.20 -5.30 21.38
C CYS A 94 -6.99 -6.09 20.08
N TRP A 95 -5.78 -6.02 19.48
CA TRP A 95 -5.48 -6.75 18.24
C TRP A 95 -5.32 -8.23 18.52
N LEU A 96 -4.64 -8.58 19.62
CA LEU A 96 -4.48 -9.94 20.11
C LEU A 96 -5.80 -10.53 20.63
N ASN A 97 -6.62 -9.71 21.30
CA ASN A 97 -7.93 -10.12 21.81
C ASN A 97 -9.04 -10.08 20.73
N LEU A 98 -8.72 -9.80 19.47
CA LEU A 98 -9.66 -9.76 18.34
C LEU A 98 -10.84 -8.78 18.55
N THR A 99 -10.61 -7.66 19.22
CA THR A 99 -11.65 -6.67 19.56
C THR A 99 -11.44 -5.30 18.92
N CYS A 100 -10.29 -5.00 18.31
CA CYS A 100 -10.03 -3.64 17.81
C CYS A 100 -11.09 -3.14 16.81
N LEU A 101 -11.60 -3.99 15.93
CA LEU A 101 -12.61 -3.58 14.94
C LEU A 101 -13.93 -3.09 15.55
N ARG A 102 -14.19 -3.35 16.84
CA ARG A 102 -15.35 -2.78 17.56
C ARG A 102 -15.26 -1.25 17.65
N TYR A 103 -14.05 -0.72 17.84
CA TYR A 103 -13.81 0.71 18.05
C TYR A 103 -13.15 1.37 16.83
N HIS A 104 -12.51 0.59 15.97
CA HIS A 104 -11.77 1.11 14.83
C HIS A 104 -12.66 1.91 13.85
N TYR A 105 -13.83 1.35 13.52
CA TYR A 105 -14.79 2.02 12.62
C TYR A 105 -15.35 3.34 13.17
N GLU A 106 -15.31 3.54 14.48
CA GLU A 106 -15.77 4.78 15.13
C GLU A 106 -14.64 5.82 15.24
N THR A 107 -13.40 5.37 15.47
CA THR A 107 -12.26 6.22 15.83
C THR A 107 -11.35 6.56 14.64
N GLN A 108 -11.54 5.92 13.49
CA GLN A 108 -10.75 6.18 12.29
C GLN A 108 -10.91 7.64 11.80
N PRO A 109 -9.84 8.24 11.27
CA PRO A 109 -9.83 9.66 10.90
C PRO A 109 -10.67 9.99 9.67
N ASN A 110 -11.02 9.00 8.86
CA ASN A 110 -11.80 9.19 7.64
C ASN A 110 -13.22 8.61 7.80
N PRO A 111 -14.21 9.45 8.18
CA PRO A 111 -15.58 9.00 8.37
C PRO A 111 -16.23 8.66 7.02
N ASN A 112 -16.85 7.49 6.92
CA ASN A 112 -17.56 7.03 5.74
C ASN A 112 -18.89 6.35 6.16
N PRO A 113 -20.01 6.57 5.44
CA PRO A 113 -21.26 5.85 5.66
C PRO A 113 -21.13 4.33 5.79
N LEU A 114 -20.19 3.70 5.06
CA LEU A 114 -19.92 2.26 5.15
C LEU A 114 -19.28 1.87 6.48
N SER A 115 -18.42 2.71 7.06
CA SER A 115 -17.81 2.46 8.37
C SER A 115 -18.88 2.36 9.45
N TRP A 116 -19.92 3.20 9.38
CA TRP A 116 -21.07 3.12 10.29
C TRP A 116 -21.84 1.80 10.16
N LEU A 117 -22.03 1.30 8.94
CA LEU A 117 -22.68 0.01 8.69
C LEU A 117 -21.82 -1.18 9.18
N LEU A 118 -20.50 -1.08 9.03
CA LEU A 118 -19.55 -2.09 9.51
C LEU A 118 -19.45 -2.10 11.05
N HIS A 119 -19.59 -0.93 11.68
CA HIS A 119 -19.63 -0.81 13.14
C HIS A 119 -20.85 -1.51 13.76
N GLN A 120 -22.00 -1.52 13.07
CA GLN A 120 -23.22 -2.21 13.53
C GLN A 120 -23.18 -3.73 13.40
N GLN A 121 -22.15 -4.29 12.77
CA GLN A 121 -22.05 -5.74 12.60
C GLN A 121 -21.86 -6.44 13.95
N SER A 122 -22.24 -7.72 14.00
CA SER A 122 -22.06 -8.53 15.21
C SER A 122 -20.60 -8.60 15.65
N ALA A 123 -20.39 -8.70 16.97
CA ALA A 123 -19.06 -8.83 17.57
C ALA A 123 -18.24 -9.99 16.97
N ASN A 124 -18.88 -11.10 16.60
CA ASN A 124 -18.21 -12.26 15.99
C ASN A 124 -17.67 -11.94 14.60
N LEU A 125 -18.44 -11.20 13.79
CA LEU A 125 -18.00 -10.81 12.45
C LEU A 125 -16.83 -9.82 12.51
N GLN A 126 -16.85 -8.92 13.49
CA GLN A 126 -15.74 -8.00 13.74
C GLN A 126 -14.48 -8.74 14.20
N SER A 127 -14.59 -9.70 15.12
CA SER A 127 -13.45 -10.53 15.53
C SER A 127 -12.88 -11.36 14.37
N PHE A 128 -13.76 -11.91 13.52
CA PHE A 128 -13.33 -12.59 12.29
C PHE A 128 -12.59 -11.64 11.33
N GLY A 129 -13.08 -10.41 11.17
CA GLY A 129 -12.40 -9.38 10.39
C GLY A 129 -10.99 -9.08 10.89
N VAL A 130 -10.75 -9.10 12.21
CA VAL A 130 -9.40 -8.93 12.77
C VAL A 130 -8.49 -10.08 12.38
N VAL A 131 -8.98 -11.32 12.43
CA VAL A 131 -8.21 -12.51 12.03
C VAL A 131 -7.86 -12.45 10.54
N VAL A 132 -8.82 -12.07 9.70
CA VAL A 132 -8.60 -11.91 8.26
C VAL A 132 -7.55 -10.83 8.00
N ASN A 133 -7.60 -9.67 8.67
CA ASN A 133 -6.58 -8.63 8.56
C ASN A 133 -5.17 -9.17 8.88
N HIS A 134 -5.00 -9.85 10.03
CA HIS A 134 -3.71 -10.43 10.39
C HIS A 134 -3.21 -11.44 9.35
N PHE A 135 -4.10 -12.27 8.81
CA PHE A 135 -3.74 -13.24 7.77
C PHE A 135 -3.28 -12.54 6.49
N LEU A 136 -4.01 -11.53 6.04
CA LEU A 136 -3.72 -10.77 4.81
C LEU A 136 -2.46 -9.91 4.92
N GLU A 137 -2.16 -9.38 6.10
CA GLU A 137 -0.97 -8.55 6.34
C GLU A 137 0.28 -9.38 6.64
N LEU A 138 0.18 -10.51 7.34
CA LEU A 138 1.36 -11.26 7.81
C LEU A 138 1.71 -12.48 6.95
N ILE A 139 0.72 -13.15 6.37
CA ILE A 139 0.95 -14.43 5.69
C ILE A 139 0.93 -14.24 4.18
N VAL A 140 -0.12 -13.61 3.65
CA VAL A 140 -0.31 -13.46 2.20
C VAL A 140 0.84 -12.76 1.46
N PRO A 141 1.49 -11.71 1.99
CA PRO A 141 2.57 -11.02 1.27
C PRO A 141 3.77 -11.93 1.01
N SER A 142 4.03 -12.91 1.88
CA SER A 142 5.12 -13.88 1.72
C SER A 142 4.97 -14.68 0.42
N PHE A 143 3.74 -14.93 -0.02
CA PHE A 143 3.47 -15.64 -1.27
C PHE A 143 3.86 -14.82 -2.52
N LEU A 144 3.99 -13.50 -2.42
CA LEU A 144 4.48 -12.66 -3.54
C LEU A 144 5.97 -12.89 -3.82
N LEU A 145 6.74 -13.28 -2.80
CA LEU A 145 8.18 -13.57 -2.92
C LEU A 145 8.47 -14.95 -3.51
N ILE A 146 7.50 -15.87 -3.47
CA ILE A 146 7.68 -17.21 -4.00
C ILE A 146 7.71 -17.15 -5.53
N PRO A 147 8.72 -17.71 -6.21
CA PRO A 147 8.86 -17.67 -7.67
C PRO A 147 7.89 -18.61 -8.41
N TYR A 148 6.69 -18.85 -7.85
CA TYR A 148 5.65 -19.69 -8.44
C TYR A 148 4.49 -18.82 -8.95
N ARG A 149 4.28 -18.86 -10.27
CA ARG A 149 3.38 -17.93 -10.98
C ARG A 149 1.94 -17.89 -10.45
N PRO A 150 1.22 -19.00 -10.25
CA PRO A 150 -0.17 -18.93 -9.82
C PRO A 150 -0.30 -18.41 -8.38
N MET A 151 0.62 -18.76 -7.47
CA MET A 151 0.62 -18.23 -6.09
C MET A 151 0.83 -16.72 -6.05
N ARG A 152 1.73 -16.17 -6.88
CA ARG A 152 1.90 -14.71 -6.95
C ARG A 152 0.67 -14.00 -7.50
N LEU A 153 0.02 -14.59 -8.50
CA LEU A 153 -1.20 -14.01 -9.08
C LEU A 153 -2.34 -14.02 -8.07
N THR A 154 -2.56 -15.13 -7.37
CA THR A 154 -3.59 -15.21 -6.34
C THR A 154 -3.29 -14.26 -5.18
N ALA A 155 -2.05 -14.22 -4.69
CA ALA A 155 -1.63 -13.29 -3.64
C ALA A 155 -1.80 -11.83 -4.08
N GLY A 156 -1.42 -11.49 -5.31
CA GLY A 156 -1.59 -10.14 -5.86
C GLY A 156 -3.06 -9.73 -5.96
N ILE A 157 -3.94 -10.63 -6.44
CA ILE A 157 -5.39 -10.37 -6.49
C ILE A 157 -5.94 -10.16 -5.08
N ILE A 158 -5.56 -11.02 -4.14
CA ILE A 158 -5.99 -10.92 -2.74
C ILE A 158 -5.54 -9.58 -2.13
N GLN A 159 -4.29 -9.16 -2.35
CA GLN A 159 -3.80 -7.86 -1.87
C GLN A 159 -4.55 -6.68 -2.50
N ILE A 160 -4.84 -6.72 -3.80
CA ILE A 160 -5.64 -5.69 -4.46
C ILE A 160 -7.04 -5.61 -3.86
N LEU A 161 -7.71 -6.76 -3.68
CA LEU A 161 -9.03 -6.81 -3.05
C LEU A 161 -8.98 -6.29 -1.61
N PHE A 162 -7.92 -6.64 -0.87
CA PHE A 162 -7.70 -6.14 0.47
C PHE A 162 -7.60 -4.61 0.49
N GLN A 163 -6.77 -4.02 -0.38
CA GLN A 163 -6.64 -2.56 -0.49
C GLN A 163 -7.96 -1.87 -0.85
N ILE A 164 -8.75 -2.46 -1.76
CA ILE A 164 -10.08 -1.94 -2.09
C ILE A 164 -10.98 -1.93 -0.86
N ILE A 165 -10.97 -3.00 -0.07
CA ILE A 165 -11.75 -3.09 1.17
C ILE A 165 -11.31 -2.00 2.15
N LEU A 166 -10.00 -1.77 2.35
CA LEU A 166 -9.52 -0.71 3.25
C LEU A 166 -10.01 0.67 2.80
N ILE A 167 -9.90 0.99 1.51
CA ILE A 167 -10.36 2.28 0.96
C ILE A 167 -11.85 2.45 1.21
N VAL A 168 -12.64 1.41 0.92
CA VAL A 168 -14.10 1.43 1.04
C VAL A 168 -14.54 1.47 2.51
N SER A 169 -13.79 0.89 3.45
CA SER A 169 -14.09 0.95 4.88
C SER A 169 -13.62 2.23 5.57
N GLY A 170 -12.93 3.14 4.85
CA GLY A 170 -12.40 4.41 5.40
C GLY A 170 -11.02 4.29 6.06
N ASN A 171 -10.26 3.28 5.64
CA ASN A 171 -8.93 2.85 6.06
C ASN A 171 -8.88 2.07 7.38
N LEU A 172 -7.99 1.07 7.45
CA LEU A 172 -7.98 -0.05 8.40
C LEU A 172 -6.57 -0.29 8.99
#